data_AF-A0A2K8P4C8-F1
#
_entry.id   AF-A0A2K8P4C8-F1
#
_cell.length_a   1.000
_cell.length_b   1.000
_cell.length_c   1.000
_cell.angle_alpha   90.00
_cell.angle_beta   90.00
_cell.angle_gamma   90.00
#
_symmetry.space_group_name_H-M   'P 1'
#
loop_
_entity.id
_entity.type
_entity.pdbx_description
1 polymer ?
#
loop_
_entity_poly.entity_id
_entity_poly.type
_entity_poly.pdbx_seq_one_letter_code
_entity_poly.pdbx_strand_id
1 'polypeptide(L)'
;MKKLLLALSSLVVTSSASTIVVSCSTKTEKQNIDSIERFLTAILHSKQNDQEPWTNDALETELVNQKVDVAGGISVKVSEKIEEGTITNKQQSIEFIGNGTSKNNYKYTGSITLIYNFGGNKPAPKKKITKAELAVTIIGLQNFLDTVHFKSESVVKSTFVPNANIPGTPAEGVVFKDATVDILSSTQPTDPSIPKFTKFKVSGTVGIKTNDSEYYEFDDDVTDEDKKFTCEGTIVDSVIIEDNVITQSTEKINNWIKNQEFSDYNDFKNKLLINQKEILENEQIAIDSVNNLDIIENNSNIDSKFWTNQVSVNLKASAGYEFSEEVIQKEQNKIKTDIEILKIQSDPLKWHVLTSKDKKIIEPQFIQFNSTTNINKIQKEYLINQQITQEWNQDDNKTHQKQFVESLNIYTGDDKDQKINKFVNGQHFTNTTAFNFGSNASESLFKVDEILFFDKTQENLNDSINGVLGETKTLNDFVASSNALTREKIENTQNISYYVVFLTKDKEDTYKAANRTLNVMLQEIPIVD
;
A
#
# COMPACT_ATOMS: atom_id res chain seq x y z
N MET A 1 -27.29 41.57 -8.16
CA MET A 1 -28.56 40.80 -8.22
C MET A 1 -28.44 39.79 -9.36
N LYS A 2 -28.88 38.53 -9.18
CA LYS A 2 -28.96 37.44 -10.19
C LYS A 2 -27.64 37.00 -10.90
N LYS A 3 -27.12 35.86 -10.40
CA LYS A 3 -26.50 34.74 -11.14
C LYS A 3 -25.48 35.03 -12.25
N LEU A 4 -24.20 34.83 -11.93
CA LEU A 4 -23.31 34.07 -12.80
C LEU A 4 -22.58 33.01 -11.94
N LEU A 5 -22.97 31.76 -12.13
CA LEU A 5 -22.47 30.55 -11.48
C LEU A 5 -22.51 29.48 -12.59
N LEU A 6 -21.62 28.48 -12.53
CA LEU A 6 -21.17 27.58 -13.61
C LEU A 6 -19.92 28.16 -14.34
N ALA A 7 -18.80 27.44 -14.50
CA ALA A 7 -18.56 26.02 -14.24
C ALA A 7 -17.18 25.73 -13.63
N LEU A 8 -17.17 25.44 -12.33
CA LEU A 8 -16.21 24.53 -11.70
C LEU A 8 -17.04 23.44 -11.01
N SER A 9 -17.67 22.62 -11.84
CA SER A 9 -18.24 21.36 -11.38
C SER A 9 -17.09 20.43 -11.03
N SER A 10 -16.77 20.38 -9.73
CA SER A 10 -16.49 19.09 -9.11
C SER A 10 -17.56 18.09 -9.57
N LEU A 11 -17.17 16.83 -9.73
CA LEU A 11 -18.05 15.76 -10.20
C LEU A 11 -19.10 15.39 -9.12
N VAL A 12 -20.02 16.32 -8.83
CA VAL A 12 -21.23 16.07 -8.06
C VAL A 12 -22.26 15.55 -9.04
N VAL A 13 -22.33 14.22 -9.15
CA VAL A 13 -23.43 13.53 -9.81
C VAL A 13 -24.69 13.80 -9.00
N THR A 14 -25.45 14.83 -9.37
CA THR A 14 -26.77 15.11 -8.77
C THR A 14 -27.80 14.12 -9.28
N SER A 15 -27.73 12.91 -8.70
CA SER A 15 -28.80 11.93 -8.51
C SER A 15 -29.99 11.94 -9.48
N SER A 16 -29.89 11.13 -10.53
CA SER A 16 -30.96 10.16 -10.87
C SER A 16 -30.38 9.05 -11.76
N ALA A 17 -30.38 7.81 -11.25
CA ALA A 17 -29.87 6.57 -11.88
C ALA A 17 -28.33 6.50 -12.14
N SER A 18 -27.62 5.95 -11.15
CA SER A 18 -26.45 5.06 -11.24
C SER A 18 -25.56 5.06 -12.51
N THR A 19 -24.95 6.19 -12.86
CA THR A 19 -23.91 6.24 -13.91
C THR A 19 -22.54 5.80 -13.38
N ILE A 20 -22.38 4.50 -13.13
CA ILE A 20 -21.08 3.91 -12.78
C ILE A 20 -20.18 3.90 -14.01
N VAL A 21 -19.07 4.62 -13.96
CA VAL A 21 -17.93 4.42 -14.87
C VAL A 21 -17.05 3.36 -14.21
N VAL A 22 -16.80 2.23 -14.89
CA VAL A 22 -15.87 1.21 -14.36
C VAL A 22 -14.45 1.74 -14.53
N SER A 23 -13.92 2.33 -13.46
CA SER A 23 -12.57 2.89 -13.41
C SER A 23 -11.62 1.94 -12.66
N CYS A 24 -10.58 1.46 -13.35
CA CYS A 24 -9.41 0.92 -12.68
C CYS A 24 -8.63 2.07 -12.05
N SER A 25 -8.49 2.05 -10.72
CA SER A 25 -7.86 3.13 -9.96
C SER A 25 -6.35 3.20 -10.14
N THR A 26 -5.80 4.38 -10.42
CA THR A 26 -4.40 4.70 -10.17
C THR A 26 -4.26 5.96 -9.30
N LYS A 27 -3.16 5.98 -8.54
CA LYS A 27 -2.85 6.90 -7.45
C LYS A 27 -2.70 8.35 -7.93
N THR A 28 -3.44 9.29 -7.34
CA THR A 28 -3.35 10.71 -7.69
C THR A 28 -2.07 11.34 -7.11
N GLU A 29 -1.13 11.73 -7.97
CA GLU A 29 0.05 12.50 -7.58
C GLU A 29 -0.31 13.98 -7.37
N LYS A 30 0.40 14.66 -6.46
CA LYS A 30 0.23 16.10 -6.21
C LYS A 30 0.86 16.88 -7.36
N GLN A 31 0.26 18.00 -7.75
CA GLN A 31 0.74 18.81 -8.88
C GLN A 31 1.85 19.77 -8.42
N ASN A 32 2.86 20.02 -9.24
CA ASN A 32 3.82 21.10 -8.98
C ASN A 32 3.11 22.45 -9.21
N ILE A 33 3.33 23.45 -8.36
CA ILE A 33 2.79 24.81 -8.47
C ILE A 33 3.16 25.50 -9.79
N ASP A 34 4.27 25.11 -10.43
CA ASP A 34 4.62 25.53 -11.78
C ASP A 34 3.48 25.25 -12.79
N SER A 35 2.71 24.17 -12.59
CA SER A 35 1.57 23.84 -13.45
C SER A 35 0.40 24.81 -13.36
N ILE A 36 0.40 25.73 -12.38
CA ILE A 36 -0.59 26.80 -12.23
C ILE A 36 -0.01 28.21 -12.39
N GLU A 37 1.22 28.34 -12.91
CA GLU A 37 1.90 29.62 -13.24
C GLU A 37 0.93 30.67 -13.78
N ARG A 38 0.12 30.28 -14.76
CA ARG A 38 -0.80 31.17 -15.46
C ARG A 38 -2.00 31.60 -14.62
N PHE A 39 -2.51 30.73 -13.74
CA PHE A 39 -3.59 31.10 -12.83
C PHE A 39 -3.09 32.08 -11.75
N LEU A 40 -1.87 31.84 -11.23
CA LEU A 40 -1.18 32.78 -10.35
C LEU A 40 -0.95 34.13 -11.06
N THR A 41 -0.49 34.10 -12.32
CA THR A 41 -0.35 35.31 -13.16
C THR A 41 -1.68 36.03 -13.38
N ALA A 42 -2.79 35.31 -13.59
CA ALA A 42 -4.11 35.91 -13.74
C ALA A 42 -4.60 36.57 -12.44
N ILE A 43 -4.34 35.96 -11.28
CA ILE A 43 -4.66 36.53 -9.96
C ILE A 43 -3.81 37.77 -9.67
N LEU A 44 -2.52 37.76 -10.05
CA LEU A 44 -1.68 38.95 -9.93
C LEU A 44 -2.28 40.16 -10.67
N HIS A 45 -2.81 39.94 -11.87
CA HIS A 45 -3.41 40.99 -12.71
C HIS A 45 -4.92 41.17 -12.51
N SER A 46 -5.58 40.42 -11.62
CA SER A 46 -7.00 40.64 -11.27
C SER A 46 -7.21 41.80 -10.29
N LYS A 47 -6.11 42.34 -9.74
CA LYS A 47 -6.11 43.44 -8.77
C LYS A 47 -6.81 44.68 -9.32
N GLN A 48 -7.96 45.05 -8.75
CA GLN A 48 -8.76 46.20 -9.19
C GLN A 48 -8.04 47.56 -9.05
N ASN A 49 -7.08 47.67 -8.13
CA ASN A 49 -6.19 48.83 -8.02
C ASN A 49 -4.78 48.42 -8.47
N ASP A 50 -4.49 48.62 -9.75
CA ASP A 50 -3.21 48.30 -10.38
C ASP A 50 -2.10 49.33 -10.08
N GLN A 51 -2.35 50.37 -9.28
CA GLN A 51 -1.37 51.41 -8.96
C GLN A 51 -0.42 51.04 -7.81
N GLU A 52 -0.78 49.99 -7.06
CA GLU A 52 -0.10 49.53 -5.84
C GLU A 52 0.43 48.10 -6.00
N PRO A 53 1.58 47.76 -5.38
CA PRO A 53 2.10 46.39 -5.39
C PRO A 53 1.24 45.41 -4.57
N TRP A 54 1.48 44.11 -4.69
CA TRP A 54 0.92 43.11 -3.78
C TRP A 54 1.71 43.08 -2.46
N THR A 55 1.02 42.70 -1.38
CA THR A 55 1.60 42.26 -0.09
C THR A 55 1.32 40.77 0.08
N ASN A 56 2.15 40.06 0.86
CA ASN A 56 1.99 38.61 1.10
C ASN A 56 0.56 38.28 1.54
N ASP A 57 0.11 38.85 2.66
CA ASP A 57 -1.19 38.58 3.27
C ASP A 57 -2.37 38.83 2.32
N ALA A 58 -2.32 39.90 1.53
CA ALA A 58 -3.38 40.24 0.59
C ALA A 58 -3.44 39.27 -0.58
N LEU A 59 -2.28 38.84 -1.09
CA LEU A 59 -2.21 37.89 -2.19
C LEU A 59 -2.53 36.45 -1.73
N GLU A 60 -2.05 36.02 -0.56
CA GLU A 60 -2.46 34.73 0.04
C GLU A 60 -3.97 34.69 0.30
N THR A 61 -4.55 35.77 0.83
CA THR A 61 -6.00 35.91 0.99
C THR A 61 -6.72 35.80 -0.35
N GLU A 62 -6.20 36.44 -1.40
CA GLU A 62 -6.81 36.35 -2.73
C GLU A 62 -6.68 34.95 -3.36
N LEU A 63 -5.58 34.24 -3.17
CA LEU A 63 -5.44 32.84 -3.60
C LEU A 63 -6.50 31.94 -2.95
N VAL A 64 -6.83 32.19 -1.66
CA VAL A 64 -7.90 31.48 -0.94
C VAL A 64 -9.29 31.91 -1.43
N ASN A 65 -9.52 33.21 -1.65
CA ASN A 65 -10.78 33.73 -2.22
C ASN A 65 -11.10 33.12 -3.59
N GLN A 66 -10.08 33.04 -4.45
CA GLN A 66 -10.12 32.44 -5.78
C GLN A 66 -10.08 30.90 -5.74
N LYS A 67 -10.03 30.29 -4.54
CA LYS A 67 -10.06 28.84 -4.28
C LYS A 67 -8.93 28.04 -4.95
N VAL A 68 -7.78 28.69 -5.18
CA VAL A 68 -6.56 28.07 -5.69
C VAL A 68 -6.20 26.89 -4.78
N ASP A 69 -6.11 27.14 -3.48
CA ASP A 69 -6.02 26.13 -2.43
C ASP A 69 -6.72 26.63 -1.16
N VAL A 70 -6.72 25.83 -0.09
CA VAL A 70 -7.15 26.26 1.25
C VAL A 70 -6.09 27.14 1.91
N ALA A 71 -6.46 27.85 2.98
CA ALA A 71 -5.53 28.67 3.75
C ALA A 71 -4.30 27.85 4.22
N GLY A 72 -3.10 28.38 3.97
CA GLY A 72 -1.83 27.69 4.22
C GLY A 72 -1.38 26.69 3.14
N GLY A 73 -2.20 26.43 2.11
CA GLY A 73 -1.84 25.53 1.00
C GLY A 73 -0.79 26.11 0.06
N ILE A 74 -0.79 27.43 -0.14
CA ILE A 74 0.24 28.19 -0.87
C ILE A 74 0.70 29.34 0.02
N SER A 75 2.02 29.56 0.09
CA SER A 75 2.64 30.73 0.73
C SER A 75 3.25 31.68 -0.30
N VAL A 76 3.29 32.97 0.00
CA VAL A 76 3.75 34.03 -0.91
C VAL A 76 4.89 34.83 -0.26
N LYS A 77 5.93 35.15 -1.05
CA LYS A 77 6.92 36.17 -0.72
C LYS A 77 7.02 37.20 -1.85
N VAL A 78 6.51 38.40 -1.60
CA VAL A 78 6.69 39.55 -2.51
C VAL A 78 8.02 40.26 -2.24
N SER A 79 8.63 40.83 -3.28
CA SER A 79 9.82 41.67 -3.13
C SER A 79 9.49 43.02 -2.50
N GLU A 80 10.29 43.45 -1.51
CA GLU A 80 10.23 44.81 -0.94
C GLU A 80 10.69 45.88 -1.95
N LYS A 81 11.65 45.51 -2.80
CA LYS A 81 12.11 46.35 -3.91
C LYS A 81 11.10 46.30 -5.05
N ILE A 82 10.63 47.48 -5.44
CA ILE A 82 9.89 47.73 -6.68
C ILE A 82 10.85 48.36 -7.68
N GLU A 83 10.81 47.91 -8.93
CA GLU A 83 11.65 48.43 -10.01
C GLU A 83 10.79 49.09 -11.10
N GLU A 84 11.41 49.82 -12.03
CA GLU A 84 10.72 50.36 -13.20
C GLU A 84 10.33 49.23 -14.16
N GLY A 85 9.08 49.22 -14.62
CA GLY A 85 8.57 48.20 -15.53
C GLY A 85 8.92 48.48 -16.99
N THR A 86 8.97 47.42 -17.82
CA THR A 86 9.23 47.55 -19.27
C THR A 86 7.97 47.81 -20.11
N ILE A 87 6.79 47.46 -19.58
CA ILE A 87 5.49 47.60 -20.27
C ILE A 87 4.52 48.47 -19.46
N THR A 88 4.65 48.46 -18.14
CA THR A 88 3.93 49.28 -17.16
C THR A 88 4.90 50.17 -16.39
N ASN A 89 4.42 51.09 -15.56
CA ASN A 89 5.30 52.00 -14.83
C ASN A 89 6.16 51.32 -13.75
N LYS A 90 5.77 50.13 -13.25
CA LYS A 90 6.43 49.44 -12.11
C LYS A 90 6.40 47.92 -12.26
N GLN A 91 7.41 47.23 -11.71
CA GLN A 91 7.47 45.76 -11.59
C GLN A 91 7.81 45.30 -10.16
N GLN A 92 7.27 44.14 -9.77
CA GLN A 92 7.49 43.45 -8.49
C GLN A 92 7.76 41.96 -8.74
N SER A 93 8.71 41.36 -8.01
CA SER A 93 8.96 39.91 -8.06
C SER A 93 8.22 39.21 -6.94
N ILE A 94 7.59 38.07 -7.22
CA ILE A 94 6.71 37.37 -6.29
C ILE A 94 6.96 35.85 -6.37
N GLU A 95 7.46 35.27 -5.29
CA GLU A 95 7.64 33.82 -5.12
C GLU A 95 6.37 33.21 -4.51
N PHE A 96 5.83 32.17 -5.15
CA PHE A 96 4.74 31.33 -4.65
C PHE A 96 5.29 29.95 -4.31
N ILE A 97 4.88 29.39 -3.17
CA ILE A 97 5.40 28.12 -2.63
C ILE A 97 4.22 27.21 -2.30
N GLY A 98 4.15 26.04 -2.94
CA GLY A 98 3.13 25.02 -2.68
C GLY A 98 3.52 24.12 -1.51
N ASN A 99 2.71 24.12 -0.44
CA ASN A 99 2.99 23.42 0.82
C ASN A 99 2.49 21.96 0.85
N GLY A 100 2.15 21.40 -0.30
CA GLY A 100 1.66 20.03 -0.47
C GLY A 100 2.65 18.97 0.01
N THR A 101 2.12 17.94 0.67
CA THR A 101 2.87 16.74 1.05
C THR A 101 1.98 15.51 0.90
N SER A 102 2.57 14.32 0.97
CA SER A 102 1.81 13.05 1.06
C SER A 102 0.97 12.92 2.33
N LYS A 103 1.12 13.84 3.30
CA LYS A 103 0.44 13.84 4.60
C LYS A 103 -0.66 14.89 4.74
N ASN A 104 -0.87 15.74 3.74
CA ASN A 104 -1.87 16.82 3.79
C ASN A 104 -2.79 16.86 2.56
N ASN A 105 -3.87 17.63 2.66
CA ASN A 105 -4.89 17.80 1.62
C ASN A 105 -4.60 18.92 0.63
N TYR A 106 -3.53 19.70 0.81
CA TYR A 106 -3.12 20.78 -0.10
C TYR A 106 -2.77 20.22 -1.49
N LYS A 107 -3.03 21.01 -2.53
CA LYS A 107 -3.01 20.55 -3.92
C LYS A 107 -1.63 20.59 -4.56
N TYR A 108 -0.85 21.63 -4.23
CA TYR A 108 0.37 22.00 -4.97
C TYR A 108 1.65 21.82 -4.16
N THR A 109 2.74 21.39 -4.83
CA THR A 109 4.11 21.27 -4.29
C THR A 109 5.07 22.19 -5.05
N GLY A 110 6.29 22.40 -4.55
CA GLY A 110 7.31 23.17 -5.29
C GLY A 110 7.18 24.70 -5.14
N SER A 111 7.84 25.47 -6.01
CA SER A 111 7.88 26.93 -5.93
C SER A 111 8.13 27.60 -7.27
N ILE A 112 7.37 28.66 -7.59
CA ILE A 112 7.52 29.46 -8.80
C ILE A 112 7.71 30.95 -8.46
N THR A 113 8.57 31.66 -9.21
CA THR A 113 8.74 33.12 -9.08
C THR A 113 8.20 33.82 -10.32
N LEU A 114 7.27 34.76 -10.14
CA LEU A 114 6.61 35.52 -11.20
C LEU A 114 6.88 37.02 -11.08
N ILE A 115 6.99 37.70 -12.22
CA ILE A 115 7.14 39.15 -12.29
C ILE A 115 5.77 39.79 -12.53
N TYR A 116 5.26 40.49 -11.53
CA TYR A 116 4.06 41.29 -11.61
C TYR A 116 4.37 42.69 -12.15
N ASN A 117 3.75 43.06 -13.28
CA ASN A 117 3.87 44.38 -13.90
C ASN A 117 2.60 45.18 -13.60
N PHE A 118 2.74 46.38 -13.03
CA PHE A 118 1.61 47.17 -12.55
C PHE A 118 1.73 48.67 -12.86
N GLY A 119 0.57 49.33 -12.97
CA GLY A 119 0.42 50.75 -13.31
C GLY A 119 0.29 51.03 -14.81
N GLY A 120 -0.89 50.78 -15.38
CA GLY A 120 -1.29 51.23 -16.73
C GLY A 120 -2.10 50.20 -17.54
N ASN A 121 -3.34 50.55 -17.90
CA ASN A 121 -4.30 49.68 -18.59
C ASN A 121 -3.77 48.97 -19.86
N LYS A 122 -3.58 47.66 -19.78
CA LYS A 122 -3.78 46.68 -20.87
C LYS A 122 -4.40 45.39 -20.30
N PRO A 123 -5.31 44.72 -21.03
CA PRO A 123 -5.62 43.32 -20.73
C PRO A 123 -4.37 42.46 -20.97
N ALA A 124 -4.23 41.37 -20.22
CA ALA A 124 -3.15 40.41 -20.42
C ALA A 124 -3.19 39.83 -21.85
N PRO A 125 -2.03 39.52 -22.46
CA PRO A 125 -2.01 38.80 -23.74
C PRO A 125 -2.67 37.42 -23.55
N LYS A 126 -3.40 36.97 -24.57
CA LYS A 126 -4.03 35.65 -24.56
C LYS A 126 -2.96 34.55 -24.53
N LYS A 127 -3.23 33.44 -23.85
CA LYS A 127 -2.41 32.24 -24.02
C LYS A 127 -2.67 31.68 -25.42
N LYS A 128 -1.60 31.58 -26.20
CA LYS A 128 -1.54 30.80 -27.42
C LYS A 128 -1.53 29.31 -27.10
N ILE A 129 -2.47 28.57 -27.69
CA ILE A 129 -2.51 27.11 -27.69
C ILE A 129 -1.71 26.62 -28.90
N THR A 130 -0.67 25.83 -28.64
CA THR A 130 0.29 25.36 -29.65
C THR A 130 -0.13 24.05 -30.31
N LYS A 131 0.47 23.72 -31.46
CA LYS A 131 0.32 22.39 -32.10
C LYS A 131 0.64 21.22 -31.17
N ALA A 132 1.69 21.36 -30.35
CA ALA A 132 2.12 20.31 -29.44
C ALA A 132 1.07 20.02 -28.35
N GLU A 133 0.43 21.07 -27.81
CA GLU A 133 -0.66 20.95 -26.84
C GLU A 133 -1.91 20.29 -27.44
N LEU A 134 -2.23 20.57 -28.71
CA LEU A 134 -3.31 19.88 -29.43
C LEU A 134 -2.98 18.40 -29.68
N ALA A 135 -1.76 18.08 -30.10
CA ALA A 135 -1.33 16.69 -30.28
C ALA A 135 -1.41 15.89 -28.97
N VAL A 136 -0.93 16.45 -27.85
CA VAL A 136 -1.05 15.84 -26.51
C VAL A 136 -2.51 15.66 -26.11
N THR A 137 -3.38 16.64 -26.39
CA THR A 137 -4.82 16.55 -26.10
C THR A 137 -5.47 15.37 -26.84
N ILE A 138 -5.15 15.17 -28.12
CA ILE A 138 -5.73 14.12 -28.96
C ILE A 138 -5.21 12.74 -28.53
N ILE A 139 -3.91 12.63 -28.22
CA ILE A 139 -3.31 11.39 -27.66
C ILE A 139 -3.95 11.05 -26.31
N GLY A 140 -4.13 12.05 -25.44
CA GLY A 140 -4.76 11.89 -24.14
C GLY A 140 -6.22 11.42 -24.24
N LEU A 141 -6.99 11.96 -25.20
CA LEU A 141 -8.34 11.50 -25.52
C LEU A 141 -8.34 10.03 -25.96
N GLN A 142 -7.42 9.60 -26.84
CA GLN A 142 -7.34 8.19 -27.25
C GLN A 142 -6.99 7.28 -26.07
N ASN A 143 -5.97 7.64 -25.26
CA ASN A 143 -5.58 6.88 -24.06
C ASN A 143 -6.74 6.73 -23.06
N PHE A 144 -7.59 7.75 -22.92
CA PHE A 144 -8.82 7.68 -22.13
C PHE A 144 -9.84 6.70 -22.74
N LEU A 145 -10.04 6.73 -24.06
CA LEU A 145 -10.96 5.84 -24.77
C LEU A 145 -10.50 4.36 -24.82
N ASP A 146 -9.19 4.13 -24.76
CA ASP A 146 -8.59 2.80 -24.65
C ASP A 146 -8.75 2.18 -23.25
N THR A 147 -8.98 3.01 -22.23
CA THR A 147 -9.08 2.59 -20.83
C THR A 147 -10.49 2.67 -20.25
N VAL A 148 -11.41 3.40 -20.89
CA VAL A 148 -12.78 3.62 -20.42
C VAL A 148 -13.80 3.05 -21.41
N HIS A 149 -14.64 2.14 -20.92
CA HIS A 149 -15.76 1.57 -21.66
C HIS A 149 -17.08 2.26 -21.32
N PHE A 150 -17.91 2.50 -22.34
CA PHE A 150 -19.20 3.19 -22.22
C PHE A 150 -20.36 2.19 -22.13
N LYS A 151 -21.33 2.42 -21.25
CA LYS A 151 -22.47 1.49 -21.05
C LYS A 151 -23.53 1.52 -22.15
N SER A 152 -23.55 2.53 -23.03
CA SER A 152 -24.46 2.56 -24.19
C SER A 152 -24.07 3.64 -25.21
N GLU A 153 -24.59 3.50 -26.43
CA GLU A 153 -24.57 4.53 -27.48
C GLU A 153 -25.15 5.87 -27.01
N SER A 154 -26.19 5.86 -26.17
CA SER A 154 -26.78 7.10 -25.65
C SER A 154 -25.81 7.85 -24.74
N VAL A 155 -25.02 7.14 -23.91
CA VAL A 155 -24.01 7.77 -23.06
C VAL A 155 -22.89 8.36 -23.92
N VAL A 156 -22.39 7.61 -24.91
CA VAL A 156 -21.38 8.12 -25.87
C VAL A 156 -21.87 9.39 -26.56
N LYS A 157 -23.06 9.38 -27.16
CA LYS A 157 -23.64 10.55 -27.85
C LYS A 157 -23.88 11.74 -26.93
N SER A 158 -24.16 11.51 -25.64
CA SER A 158 -24.27 12.60 -24.64
C SER A 158 -22.92 13.13 -24.14
N THR A 159 -21.84 12.34 -24.27
CA THR A 159 -20.49 12.70 -23.82
C THR A 159 -19.77 13.56 -24.87
N PHE A 160 -19.84 13.14 -26.14
CA PHE A 160 -19.13 13.79 -27.25
C PHE A 160 -20.03 14.80 -27.95
N VAL A 161 -20.31 15.92 -27.26
CA VAL A 161 -21.13 17.03 -27.77
C VAL A 161 -20.32 18.34 -27.88
N PRO A 162 -20.71 19.27 -28.78
CA PRO A 162 -20.10 20.59 -28.86
C PRO A 162 -20.04 21.33 -27.52
N ASN A 163 -18.93 22.03 -27.28
CA ASN A 163 -18.57 22.77 -26.07
C ASN A 163 -18.43 21.91 -24.79
N ALA A 164 -18.43 20.57 -24.89
CA ALA A 164 -18.05 19.69 -23.78
C ALA A 164 -16.52 19.64 -23.60
N ASN A 165 -16.08 19.45 -22.36
CA ASN A 165 -14.67 19.27 -22.03
C ASN A 165 -14.14 17.97 -22.66
N ILE A 166 -12.92 18.00 -23.17
CA ILE A 166 -12.24 16.81 -23.71
C ILE A 166 -11.67 15.99 -22.53
N PRO A 167 -11.97 14.68 -22.39
CA PRO A 167 -11.36 13.84 -21.36
C PRO A 167 -9.91 13.46 -21.72
N GLY A 168 -9.14 12.98 -20.73
CA GLY A 168 -7.76 12.54 -20.95
C GLY A 168 -6.74 13.68 -20.99
N THR A 169 -6.67 14.50 -19.92
CA THR A 169 -5.68 15.59 -19.74
C THR A 169 -5.53 16.51 -20.97
N PRO A 170 -6.59 17.24 -21.36
CA PRO A 170 -6.52 18.18 -22.48
C PRO A 170 -5.67 19.41 -22.13
N ALA A 171 -5.27 20.14 -23.15
CA ALA A 171 -4.80 21.52 -23.01
C ALA A 171 -5.89 22.38 -22.33
N GLU A 172 -5.49 23.29 -21.45
CA GLU A 172 -6.45 24.15 -20.76
C GLU A 172 -7.18 25.07 -21.76
N GLY A 173 -8.46 25.37 -21.53
CA GLY A 173 -9.28 26.22 -22.40
C GLY A 173 -9.83 25.54 -23.66
N VAL A 174 -9.42 24.31 -23.99
CA VAL A 174 -9.97 23.58 -25.15
C VAL A 174 -11.18 22.71 -24.82
N VAL A 175 -12.07 22.60 -25.81
CA VAL A 175 -13.31 21.80 -25.81
C VAL A 175 -13.50 21.17 -27.19
N PHE A 176 -14.42 20.22 -27.29
CA PHE A 176 -14.95 19.82 -28.60
C PHE A 176 -15.66 21.03 -29.24
N LYS A 177 -15.16 21.55 -30.37
CA LYS A 177 -15.88 22.58 -31.15
C LYS A 177 -17.04 21.94 -31.89
N ASP A 178 -16.75 20.81 -32.50
CA ASP A 178 -17.68 19.87 -33.09
C ASP A 178 -17.20 18.45 -32.77
N ALA A 179 -18.15 17.53 -32.62
CA ALA A 179 -17.90 16.12 -32.42
C ALA A 179 -19.06 15.34 -33.04
N THR A 180 -18.72 14.32 -33.82
CA THR A 180 -19.64 13.37 -34.45
C THR A 180 -19.26 11.98 -33.98
N VAL A 181 -20.27 11.16 -33.67
CA VAL A 181 -20.10 9.78 -33.20
C VAL A 181 -20.69 8.83 -34.24
N ASP A 182 -19.82 8.01 -34.83
CA ASP A 182 -20.17 6.93 -35.73
C ASP A 182 -20.06 5.59 -34.99
N ILE A 183 -21.15 4.84 -34.90
CA ILE A 183 -21.14 3.49 -34.33
C ILE A 183 -20.61 2.52 -35.39
N LEU A 184 -19.53 1.82 -35.07
CA LEU A 184 -18.93 0.83 -35.96
C LEU A 184 -19.63 -0.53 -35.76
N SER A 185 -19.57 -1.39 -36.77
CA SER A 185 -20.25 -2.69 -36.75
C SER A 185 -19.75 -3.57 -35.60
N SER A 186 -20.64 -3.95 -34.68
CA SER A 186 -20.33 -4.97 -33.67
C SER A 186 -20.47 -6.38 -34.25
N THR A 187 -19.48 -7.24 -34.05
CA THR A 187 -19.71 -8.69 -34.05
C THR A 187 -20.51 -9.05 -32.81
N GLN A 188 -21.77 -9.46 -32.98
CA GLN A 188 -22.54 -10.00 -31.85
C GLN A 188 -21.97 -11.36 -31.43
N PRO A 189 -21.64 -11.57 -30.14
CA PRO A 189 -21.42 -12.92 -29.62
C PRO A 189 -22.68 -13.77 -29.83
N THR A 190 -22.51 -15.03 -30.22
CA THR A 190 -23.63 -16.00 -30.29
C THR A 190 -24.04 -16.53 -28.92
N ASP A 191 -23.20 -16.31 -27.90
CA ASP A 191 -23.42 -16.72 -26.52
C ASP A 191 -23.75 -15.48 -25.66
N PRO A 192 -24.92 -15.41 -25.00
CA PRO A 192 -25.31 -14.26 -24.18
C PRO A 192 -24.51 -14.12 -22.88
N SER A 193 -23.69 -15.10 -22.50
CA SER A 193 -22.75 -15.00 -21.37
C SER A 193 -21.45 -14.26 -21.72
N ILE A 194 -21.21 -13.98 -23.01
CA ILE A 194 -20.04 -13.24 -23.49
C ILE A 194 -20.42 -11.76 -23.69
N PRO A 195 -19.70 -10.81 -23.04
CA PRO A 195 -19.94 -9.38 -23.22
C PRO A 195 -19.82 -8.91 -24.66
N LYS A 196 -20.76 -8.07 -25.09
CA LYS A 196 -20.74 -7.47 -26.42
C LYS A 196 -19.97 -6.15 -26.41
N PHE A 197 -18.85 -6.14 -27.10
CA PHE A 197 -18.06 -4.94 -27.37
C PHE A 197 -18.48 -4.34 -28.72
N THR A 198 -18.93 -3.10 -28.71
CA THR A 198 -19.28 -2.32 -29.92
C THR A 198 -18.31 -1.15 -30.04
N LYS A 199 -17.46 -1.16 -31.06
CA LYS A 199 -16.56 -0.02 -31.31
C LYS A 199 -17.36 1.19 -31.81
N PHE A 200 -16.91 2.38 -31.44
CA PHE A 200 -17.38 3.62 -32.03
C PHE A 200 -16.18 4.49 -32.39
N LYS A 201 -16.36 5.32 -33.41
CA LYS A 201 -15.43 6.35 -33.81
C LYS A 201 -16.01 7.71 -33.42
N VAL A 202 -15.19 8.56 -32.82
CA VAL A 202 -15.51 9.97 -32.58
C VAL A 202 -14.55 10.84 -33.39
N SER A 203 -15.12 11.75 -34.19
CA SER A 203 -14.37 12.63 -35.08
C SER A 203 -14.93 14.06 -35.01
N GLY A 204 -14.07 15.06 -35.17
CA GLY A 204 -14.48 16.47 -35.18
C GLY A 204 -13.29 17.41 -35.07
N THR A 205 -13.52 18.62 -34.57
CA THR A 205 -12.45 19.59 -34.30
C THR A 205 -12.41 20.08 -32.85
N VAL A 206 -11.20 20.38 -32.38
CA VAL A 206 -10.92 21.04 -31.11
C VAL A 206 -11.10 22.55 -31.26
N GLY A 207 -11.73 23.18 -30.28
CA GLY A 207 -11.94 24.63 -30.23
C GLY A 207 -11.65 25.21 -28.87
N ILE A 208 -11.64 26.53 -28.79
CA ILE A 208 -11.57 27.27 -27.54
C ILE A 208 -12.98 27.40 -26.96
N LYS A 209 -13.11 27.16 -25.66
CA LYS A 209 -14.38 27.29 -24.93
C LYS A 209 -14.94 28.69 -25.08
N THR A 210 -16.23 28.83 -25.40
CA THR A 210 -16.82 30.12 -25.80
C THR A 210 -16.61 31.23 -24.77
N ASN A 211 -16.73 30.90 -23.48
CA ASN A 211 -16.57 31.85 -22.37
C ASN A 211 -15.10 32.18 -22.06
N ASP A 212 -14.15 31.44 -22.63
CA ASP A 212 -12.72 31.58 -22.36
C ASP A 212 -11.99 32.29 -23.51
N SER A 213 -12.71 32.66 -24.58
CA SER A 213 -12.16 33.29 -25.79
C SER A 213 -11.48 34.66 -25.58
N GLU A 214 -11.66 35.28 -24.41
CA GLU A 214 -10.94 36.47 -23.97
C GLU A 214 -9.53 36.16 -23.43
N TYR A 215 -9.28 34.92 -23.00
CA TYR A 215 -8.02 34.49 -22.36
C TYR A 215 -7.16 33.56 -23.23
N TYR A 216 -7.74 32.97 -24.28
CA TYR A 216 -7.08 31.98 -25.15
C TYR A 216 -7.23 32.34 -26.63
N GLU A 217 -6.19 32.01 -27.40
CA GLU A 217 -6.22 31.93 -28.85
C GLU A 217 -5.36 30.76 -29.32
N PHE A 218 -5.50 30.34 -30.59
CA PHE A 218 -4.56 29.40 -31.17
C PHE A 218 -3.29 30.16 -31.60
N ASP A 219 -2.13 29.51 -31.55
CA ASP A 219 -0.92 30.11 -32.11
C ASP A 219 -1.05 30.29 -33.64
N ASP A 220 -0.32 31.24 -34.20
CA ASP A 220 -0.44 31.69 -35.60
C ASP A 220 -0.08 30.57 -36.60
N ASP A 221 0.67 29.56 -36.15
CA ASP A 221 1.08 28.41 -36.96
C ASP A 221 0.05 27.26 -36.95
N VAL A 222 -0.95 27.29 -36.06
CA VAL A 222 -1.94 26.20 -35.87
C VAL A 222 -3.01 26.23 -36.98
N THR A 223 -2.94 25.23 -37.86
CA THR A 223 -3.86 25.07 -38.98
C THR A 223 -5.18 24.43 -38.55
N ASP A 224 -6.18 24.41 -39.44
CA ASP A 224 -7.42 23.66 -39.21
C ASP A 224 -7.24 22.13 -39.30
N GLU A 225 -6.11 21.62 -39.81
CA GLU A 225 -5.78 20.19 -39.75
C GLU A 225 -5.29 19.80 -38.36
N ASP A 226 -4.44 20.63 -37.73
CA ASP A 226 -3.93 20.41 -36.37
C ASP A 226 -5.03 20.37 -35.30
N LYS A 227 -6.21 20.94 -35.61
CA LYS A 227 -7.40 20.96 -34.75
C LYS A 227 -8.30 19.73 -34.94
N LYS A 228 -8.14 18.94 -36.01
CA LYS A 228 -8.97 17.77 -36.25
C LYS A 228 -8.55 16.62 -35.35
N PHE A 229 -9.53 15.84 -34.90
CA PHE A 229 -9.27 14.60 -34.20
C PHE A 229 -10.11 13.46 -34.79
N THR A 230 -9.63 12.25 -34.57
CA THR A 230 -10.35 11.00 -34.83
C THR A 230 -9.82 9.97 -33.85
N CYS A 231 -10.70 9.51 -32.97
CA CYS A 231 -10.37 8.55 -31.93
C CYS A 231 -11.40 7.42 -31.93
N GLU A 232 -11.00 6.24 -31.47
CA GLU A 232 -11.89 5.09 -31.33
C GLU A 232 -12.09 4.73 -29.86
N GLY A 233 -13.33 4.43 -29.48
CA GLY A 233 -13.70 3.97 -28.15
C GLY A 233 -14.57 2.72 -28.20
N THR A 234 -14.94 2.22 -27.02
CA THR A 234 -15.69 0.97 -26.91
C THR A 234 -16.95 1.16 -26.05
N ILE A 235 -18.10 0.81 -26.61
CA ILE A 235 -19.34 0.55 -25.87
C ILE A 235 -19.33 -0.92 -25.44
N VAL A 236 -19.78 -1.18 -24.22
CA VAL A 236 -19.90 -2.51 -23.62
C VAL A 236 -21.32 -2.71 -23.17
N ASP A 237 -22.00 -3.69 -23.77
CA ASP A 237 -23.22 -4.25 -23.20
C ASP A 237 -22.79 -5.29 -22.17
N SER A 238 -22.73 -4.89 -20.89
CA SER A 238 -22.17 -5.72 -19.82
C SER A 238 -23.00 -6.97 -19.53
N VAL A 239 -22.34 -8.09 -19.27
CA VAL A 239 -22.98 -9.28 -18.69
C VAL A 239 -23.01 -9.15 -17.17
N ILE A 240 -24.18 -9.35 -16.58
CA ILE A 240 -24.36 -9.28 -15.13
C ILE A 240 -23.89 -10.58 -14.47
N ILE A 241 -23.02 -10.43 -13.47
CA ILE A 241 -22.52 -11.52 -12.64
C ILE A 241 -23.44 -11.67 -11.44
N GLU A 242 -24.17 -12.78 -11.40
CA GLU A 242 -25.10 -13.12 -10.32
C GLU A 242 -24.40 -13.84 -9.16
N ASP A 243 -25.07 -13.90 -8.01
CA ASP A 243 -24.57 -14.50 -6.76
C ASP A 243 -24.09 -15.95 -6.92
N ASN A 244 -24.68 -16.73 -7.84
CA ASN A 244 -24.25 -18.11 -8.08
C ASN A 244 -22.80 -18.22 -8.57
N VAL A 245 -22.31 -17.26 -9.37
CA VAL A 245 -20.91 -17.21 -9.82
C VAL A 245 -19.98 -16.89 -8.65
N ILE A 246 -20.37 -15.95 -7.79
CA ILE A 246 -19.60 -15.53 -6.62
C ILE A 246 -19.52 -16.67 -5.60
N THR A 247 -20.64 -17.37 -5.37
CA THR A 247 -20.73 -18.55 -4.51
C THR A 247 -19.81 -19.68 -5.01
N GLN A 248 -19.89 -20.05 -6.29
CA GLN A 248 -19.01 -21.06 -6.89
C GLN A 248 -17.53 -20.69 -6.76
N SER A 249 -17.19 -19.42 -7.00
CA SER A 249 -15.81 -18.92 -6.90
C SER A 249 -15.30 -18.93 -5.46
N THR A 250 -16.17 -18.62 -4.50
CA THR A 250 -15.91 -18.75 -3.06
C THR A 250 -15.61 -20.21 -2.67
N GLU A 251 -16.42 -21.15 -3.16
CA GLU A 251 -16.20 -22.58 -2.94
C GLU A 251 -14.87 -23.05 -3.55
N LYS A 252 -14.53 -22.63 -4.77
CA LYS A 252 -13.24 -22.98 -5.41
C LYS A 252 -12.04 -22.41 -4.64
N ILE A 253 -12.06 -21.14 -4.25
CA ILE A 253 -11.00 -20.52 -3.44
C ILE A 253 -10.84 -21.28 -2.11
N ASN A 254 -11.94 -21.55 -1.40
CA ASN A 254 -11.90 -22.26 -0.12
C ASN A 254 -11.46 -23.72 -0.26
N ASN A 255 -11.80 -24.39 -1.36
CA ASN A 255 -11.34 -25.76 -1.62
C ASN A 255 -9.88 -25.81 -2.08
N TRP A 256 -9.38 -24.79 -2.79
CA TRP A 256 -7.95 -24.65 -3.06
C TRP A 256 -7.17 -24.42 -1.77
N ILE A 257 -7.61 -23.48 -0.91
CA ILE A 257 -6.99 -23.20 0.40
C ILE A 257 -6.81 -24.47 1.25
N LYS A 258 -7.84 -25.32 1.35
CA LYS A 258 -7.78 -26.58 2.13
C LYS A 258 -6.74 -27.60 1.64
N ASN A 259 -6.29 -27.49 0.39
CA ASN A 259 -5.35 -28.41 -0.24
C ASN A 259 -3.95 -27.79 -0.43
N GLN A 260 -3.65 -26.72 0.32
CA GLN A 260 -2.40 -25.98 0.23
C GLN A 260 -1.85 -25.72 1.64
N GLU A 261 -0.52 -25.68 1.75
CA GLU A 261 0.17 -25.22 2.94
C GLU A 261 0.78 -23.84 2.67
N PHE A 262 0.66 -22.94 3.66
CA PHE A 262 1.16 -21.58 3.58
C PHE A 262 2.15 -21.32 4.71
N SER A 263 3.25 -20.65 4.40
CA SER A 263 4.26 -20.29 5.40
C SER A 263 3.88 -19.04 6.17
N ASP A 264 3.45 -18.01 5.44
CA ASP A 264 2.92 -16.77 5.96
C ASP A 264 1.80 -16.23 5.05
N TYR A 265 1.24 -15.09 5.45
CA TYR A 265 0.23 -14.37 4.68
C TYR A 265 0.69 -13.96 3.27
N ASN A 266 1.97 -13.64 3.07
CA ASN A 266 2.49 -13.21 1.77
C ASN A 266 2.65 -14.39 0.81
N ASP A 267 3.09 -15.55 1.30
CA ASP A 267 3.14 -16.81 0.57
C ASP A 267 1.74 -17.22 0.09
N PHE A 268 0.73 -17.19 0.97
CA PHE A 268 -0.68 -17.37 0.60
C PHE A 268 -1.09 -16.39 -0.51
N LYS A 269 -0.90 -15.09 -0.30
CA LYS A 269 -1.29 -14.05 -1.25
C LYS A 269 -0.63 -14.26 -2.62
N ASN A 270 0.66 -14.58 -2.64
CA ASN A 270 1.43 -14.79 -3.87
C ASN A 270 0.96 -16.05 -4.60
N LYS A 271 0.85 -17.19 -3.92
CA LYS A 271 0.32 -18.44 -4.49
C LYS A 271 -1.10 -18.25 -5.04
N LEU A 272 -1.98 -17.56 -4.31
CA LEU A 272 -3.35 -17.28 -4.75
C LEU A 272 -3.39 -16.40 -6.01
N LEU A 273 -2.60 -15.32 -6.05
CA LEU A 273 -2.57 -14.40 -7.20
C LEU A 273 -1.95 -15.03 -8.45
N ILE A 274 -0.92 -15.87 -8.30
CA ILE A 274 -0.29 -16.63 -9.39
C ILE A 274 -1.27 -17.62 -10.01
N ASN A 275 -1.94 -18.42 -9.17
CA ASN A 275 -2.81 -19.51 -9.62
C ASN A 275 -4.27 -19.09 -9.86
N GLN A 276 -4.63 -17.81 -9.69
CA GLN A 276 -6.04 -17.36 -9.71
C GLN A 276 -6.85 -17.80 -10.93
N LYS A 277 -6.23 -17.92 -12.11
CA LYS A 277 -6.91 -18.35 -13.34
C LYS A 277 -7.35 -19.82 -13.27
N GLU A 278 -6.49 -20.67 -12.72
CA GLU A 278 -6.76 -22.10 -12.48
C GLU A 278 -7.73 -22.29 -11.31
N ILE A 279 -7.62 -21.46 -10.27
CA ILE A 279 -8.52 -21.54 -9.10
C ILE A 279 -9.95 -21.12 -9.46
N LEU A 280 -10.12 -20.03 -10.20
CA LEU A 280 -11.45 -19.50 -10.54
C LEU A 280 -12.08 -20.28 -11.71
N GLU A 281 -11.29 -20.64 -12.72
CA GLU A 281 -11.73 -21.19 -14.02
C GLU A 281 -12.89 -20.37 -14.63
N ASN A 282 -12.87 -19.05 -14.41
CA ASN A 282 -13.95 -18.14 -14.74
C ASN A 282 -13.36 -16.82 -15.22
N GLU A 283 -13.73 -16.39 -16.43
CA GLU A 283 -13.20 -15.16 -17.04
C GLU A 283 -13.97 -13.90 -16.63
N GLN A 284 -15.16 -14.05 -16.02
CA GLN A 284 -16.03 -12.94 -15.63
C GLN A 284 -15.50 -12.16 -14.43
N ILE A 285 -14.65 -12.78 -13.61
CA ILE A 285 -14.09 -12.21 -12.39
C ILE A 285 -12.56 -12.38 -12.32
N ALA A 286 -11.92 -11.52 -11.55
CA ALA A 286 -10.52 -11.65 -11.16
C ALA A 286 -10.34 -11.29 -9.68
N ILE A 287 -9.22 -11.71 -9.09
CA ILE A 287 -8.84 -11.25 -7.76
C ILE A 287 -8.31 -9.82 -7.89
N ASP A 288 -8.92 -8.90 -7.16
CA ASP A 288 -8.49 -7.51 -7.12
C ASP A 288 -7.44 -7.28 -6.04
N SER A 289 -7.77 -7.68 -4.81
CA SER A 289 -6.95 -7.46 -3.63
C SER A 289 -7.12 -8.59 -2.64
N VAL A 290 -6.04 -8.86 -1.90
CA VAL A 290 -6.01 -9.78 -0.76
C VAL A 290 -5.54 -8.95 0.42
N ASN A 291 -6.28 -9.03 1.53
CA ASN A 291 -6.03 -8.30 2.76
C ASN A 291 -5.85 -9.28 3.92
N ASN A 292 -4.83 -9.04 4.75
CA ASN A 292 -4.70 -9.68 6.05
C ASN A 292 -5.70 -9.01 7.00
N LEU A 293 -6.47 -9.81 7.76
CA LEU A 293 -7.37 -9.29 8.79
C LEU A 293 -6.76 -9.53 10.17
N ASP A 294 -6.84 -10.75 10.70
CA ASP A 294 -6.44 -11.08 12.07
C ASP A 294 -5.82 -12.47 12.18
N ILE A 295 -4.98 -12.68 13.20
CA ILE A 295 -4.48 -14.00 13.59
C ILE A 295 -5.29 -14.50 14.79
N ILE A 296 -5.95 -15.64 14.63
CA ILE A 296 -6.86 -16.26 15.59
C ILE A 296 -6.15 -17.46 16.24
N GLU A 297 -6.00 -17.43 17.56
CA GLU A 297 -5.48 -18.56 18.35
C GLU A 297 -6.62 -19.28 19.07
N ASN A 298 -7.06 -20.41 18.53
CA ASN A 298 -8.10 -21.22 19.18
C ASN A 298 -7.49 -22.14 20.26
N ASN A 299 -8.07 -22.15 21.47
CA ASN A 299 -7.54 -22.90 22.62
C ASN A 299 -7.49 -24.43 22.41
N SER A 300 -8.24 -24.96 21.44
CA SER A 300 -8.15 -26.37 21.03
C SER A 300 -6.93 -26.71 20.15
N ASN A 301 -6.23 -25.70 19.64
CA ASN A 301 -5.12 -25.82 18.67
C ASN A 301 -3.80 -25.23 19.21
N ILE A 302 -3.62 -25.13 20.54
CA ILE A 302 -2.41 -24.57 21.15
C ILE A 302 -1.14 -25.35 20.74
N ASP A 303 -1.30 -26.66 20.54
CA ASP A 303 -0.26 -27.61 20.11
C ASP A 303 -0.07 -27.64 18.58
N SER A 304 -0.98 -27.06 17.79
CA SER A 304 -0.82 -26.96 16.32
C SER A 304 0.43 -26.14 15.96
N LYS A 305 1.11 -26.54 14.87
CA LYS A 305 2.20 -25.77 14.26
C LYS A 305 1.75 -24.63 13.33
N PHE A 306 0.43 -24.49 13.15
CA PHE A 306 -0.18 -23.45 12.33
C PHE A 306 -0.99 -22.45 13.17
N TRP A 307 -0.94 -21.18 12.79
CA TRP A 307 -1.96 -20.18 13.16
C TRP A 307 -3.13 -20.29 12.19
N THR A 308 -4.35 -20.08 12.70
CA THR A 308 -5.48 -19.69 11.85
C THR A 308 -5.38 -18.19 11.58
N ASN A 309 -5.26 -17.78 10.33
CA ASN A 309 -5.20 -16.38 9.93
C ASN A 309 -6.42 -16.04 9.07
N GLN A 310 -7.25 -15.11 9.54
CA GLN A 310 -8.40 -14.61 8.79
C GLN A 310 -7.94 -13.61 7.73
N VAL A 311 -8.45 -13.78 6.51
CA VAL A 311 -8.11 -12.97 5.34
C VAL A 311 -9.37 -12.56 4.57
N SER A 312 -9.26 -11.49 3.78
CA SER A 312 -10.30 -11.07 2.82
C SER A 312 -9.74 -11.14 1.40
N VAL A 313 -10.35 -11.96 0.55
CA VAL A 313 -10.09 -12.03 -0.89
C VAL A 313 -11.18 -11.25 -1.60
N ASN A 314 -10.83 -10.09 -2.16
CA ASN A 314 -11.76 -9.20 -2.83
C ASN A 314 -11.74 -9.47 -4.34
N LEU A 315 -12.91 -9.74 -4.90
CA LEU A 315 -13.12 -9.96 -6.32
C LEU A 315 -13.52 -8.67 -7.03
N LYS A 316 -13.09 -8.53 -8.29
CA LYS A 316 -13.60 -7.56 -9.26
C LYS A 316 -14.19 -8.28 -10.46
N ALA A 317 -15.16 -7.63 -11.10
CA ALA A 317 -15.61 -8.02 -12.43
C ALA A 317 -14.51 -7.72 -13.46
N SER A 318 -14.33 -8.63 -14.41
CA SER A 318 -13.45 -8.46 -15.57
C SER A 318 -14.04 -7.45 -16.57
N ALA A 319 -13.22 -6.96 -17.49
CA ALA A 319 -13.68 -6.07 -18.55
C ALA A 319 -14.82 -6.74 -19.37
N GLY A 320 -15.97 -6.07 -19.45
CA GLY A 320 -17.18 -6.63 -20.07
C GLY A 320 -18.24 -7.10 -19.07
N TYR A 321 -17.92 -7.22 -17.78
CA TYR A 321 -18.82 -7.76 -16.78
C TYR A 321 -19.10 -6.75 -15.67
N GLU A 322 -20.22 -6.92 -14.97
CA GLU A 322 -20.61 -6.09 -13.83
C GLU A 322 -21.31 -6.95 -12.77
N PHE A 323 -20.97 -6.77 -11.49
CA PHE A 323 -21.68 -7.46 -10.40
C PHE A 323 -23.14 -6.98 -10.31
N SER A 324 -24.08 -7.88 -10.02
CA SER A 324 -25.46 -7.48 -9.75
C SER A 324 -25.55 -6.57 -8.51
N GLU A 325 -26.60 -5.74 -8.45
CA GLU A 325 -26.78 -4.81 -7.31
C GLU A 325 -26.83 -5.56 -5.97
N GLU A 326 -27.36 -6.79 -5.96
CA GLU A 326 -27.43 -7.66 -4.79
C GLU A 326 -26.03 -8.07 -4.29
N VAL A 327 -25.15 -8.51 -5.20
CA VAL A 327 -23.76 -8.87 -4.88
C VAL A 327 -23.00 -7.68 -4.29
N ILE A 328 -23.21 -6.48 -4.83
CA ILE A 328 -22.58 -5.24 -4.34
C ILE A 328 -23.14 -4.84 -2.96
N GLN A 329 -24.46 -4.82 -2.79
CA GLN A 329 -25.12 -4.41 -1.54
C GLN A 329 -24.83 -5.35 -0.36
N LYS A 330 -24.67 -6.65 -0.64
CA LYS A 330 -24.30 -7.67 0.36
C LYS A 330 -22.80 -7.82 0.56
N GLU A 331 -21.98 -7.10 -0.20
CA GLU A 331 -20.52 -7.23 -0.26
C GLU A 331 -20.04 -8.68 -0.54
N GLN A 332 -20.83 -9.47 -1.28
CA GLN A 332 -20.52 -10.90 -1.54
C GLN A 332 -19.21 -11.09 -2.32
N ASN A 333 -18.78 -10.06 -3.07
CA ASN A 333 -17.49 -10.04 -3.74
C ASN A 333 -16.28 -9.90 -2.77
N LYS A 334 -16.49 -9.73 -1.46
CA LYS A 334 -15.43 -9.72 -0.42
C LYS A 334 -15.46 -11.02 0.37
N ILE A 335 -14.74 -12.02 -0.11
CA ILE A 335 -14.70 -13.35 0.48
C ILE A 335 -13.84 -13.30 1.74
N LYS A 336 -14.49 -13.40 2.92
CA LYS A 336 -13.80 -13.66 4.18
C LYS A 336 -13.60 -15.16 4.36
N THR A 337 -12.38 -15.56 4.65
CA THR A 337 -12.02 -16.96 4.88
C THR A 337 -10.82 -17.06 5.81
N ASP A 338 -10.58 -18.25 6.34
CA ASP A 338 -9.47 -18.53 7.23
C ASP A 338 -8.46 -19.42 6.51
N ILE A 339 -7.16 -19.09 6.64
CA ILE A 339 -6.04 -19.89 6.13
C ILE A 339 -5.21 -20.43 7.30
N GLU A 340 -4.52 -21.54 7.10
CA GLU A 340 -3.51 -22.02 8.04
C GLU A 340 -2.11 -21.58 7.57
N ILE A 341 -1.43 -20.77 8.39
CA ILE A 341 -0.05 -20.32 8.16
C ILE A 341 0.87 -20.87 9.25
N LEU A 342 2.14 -21.16 8.95
CA LEU A 342 3.09 -21.64 9.96
C LEU A 342 3.22 -20.67 11.14
N LYS A 343 3.47 -21.18 12.34
CA LYS A 343 3.77 -20.38 13.55
C LYS A 343 5.17 -19.75 13.49
N ILE A 344 5.37 -18.87 12.50
CA ILE A 344 6.59 -18.08 12.30
C ILE A 344 6.38 -16.69 12.91
N GLN A 345 7.20 -16.34 13.90
CA GLN A 345 7.16 -15.02 14.51
C GLN A 345 7.89 -13.98 13.65
N SER A 346 7.30 -12.80 13.44
CA SER A 346 7.89 -11.73 12.61
C SER A 346 8.87 -10.83 13.36
N ASP A 347 8.65 -10.57 14.65
CA ASP A 347 9.40 -9.55 15.40
C ASP A 347 10.77 -10.08 15.89
N PRO A 348 11.90 -9.43 15.55
CA PRO A 348 13.23 -9.94 15.90
C PRO A 348 13.59 -9.68 17.36
N LEU A 349 13.78 -10.76 18.11
CA LEU A 349 14.44 -10.75 19.42
C LEU A 349 15.95 -10.55 19.23
N LYS A 350 16.55 -9.59 19.94
CA LYS A 350 18.01 -9.39 19.90
C LYS A 350 18.72 -10.39 20.81
N TRP A 351 19.60 -11.20 20.26
CA TRP A 351 20.48 -12.10 21.02
C TRP A 351 21.93 -11.75 20.73
N HIS A 352 22.69 -11.40 21.77
CA HIS A 352 24.11 -11.08 21.62
C HIS A 352 24.99 -12.35 21.68
N VAL A 353 25.82 -12.52 20.65
CA VAL A 353 26.80 -13.59 20.51
C VAL A 353 28.13 -13.10 21.04
N LEU A 354 28.67 -13.74 22.07
CA LEU A 354 29.96 -13.32 22.63
C LEU A 354 31.10 -14.09 21.99
N THR A 355 32.15 -13.38 21.59
CA THR A 355 33.31 -13.98 20.93
C THR A 355 34.59 -13.73 21.73
N SER A 356 35.37 -14.79 21.96
CA SER A 356 36.71 -14.73 22.56
C SER A 356 37.59 -15.84 21.99
N LYS A 357 38.79 -15.49 21.50
CA LYS A 357 39.80 -16.42 20.96
C LYS A 357 39.20 -17.46 20.00
N ASP A 358 38.50 -16.96 18.98
CA ASP A 358 37.78 -17.72 17.93
C ASP A 358 36.67 -18.67 18.42
N LYS A 359 36.33 -18.65 19.71
CA LYS A 359 35.17 -19.35 20.26
C LYS A 359 33.97 -18.41 20.33
N LYS A 360 32.83 -18.90 19.84
CA LYS A 360 31.53 -18.23 19.95
C LYS A 360 30.74 -18.81 21.11
N ILE A 361 30.04 -17.95 21.84
CA ILE A 361 29.13 -18.30 22.93
C ILE A 361 27.75 -17.80 22.51
N ILE A 362 26.90 -18.73 22.08
CA ILE A 362 25.56 -18.49 21.51
C ILE A 362 24.54 -19.23 22.37
N GLU A 363 24.38 -18.77 23.61
CA GLU A 363 23.30 -19.24 24.47
C GLU A 363 22.09 -18.28 24.41
N PRO A 364 20.86 -18.78 24.53
CA PRO A 364 19.67 -17.94 24.67
C PRO A 364 19.83 -16.96 25.82
N GLN A 365 19.58 -15.68 25.56
CA GLN A 365 19.91 -14.61 26.51
C GLN A 365 18.92 -14.42 27.66
N PHE A 366 18.22 -15.49 28.01
CA PHE A 366 17.23 -15.53 29.08
C PHE A 366 17.86 -16.24 30.28
N ILE A 367 18.90 -15.53 30.75
CA ILE A 367 19.81 -15.69 31.90
C ILE A 367 19.74 -17.03 32.56
N GLN A 368 20.78 -17.84 32.40
CA GLN A 368 21.63 -18.22 33.52
C GLN A 368 22.71 -19.12 32.97
N PHE A 369 23.56 -19.52 33.89
CA PHE A 369 24.88 -19.92 33.55
C PHE A 369 25.19 -21.12 34.44
N ASN A 370 25.01 -22.31 33.86
CA ASN A 370 25.17 -23.58 34.55
C ASN A 370 26.52 -23.59 35.27
N SER A 371 26.49 -23.78 36.58
CA SER A 371 27.65 -23.64 37.47
C SER A 371 28.75 -24.68 37.22
N THR A 372 28.48 -25.75 36.46
CA THR A 372 29.48 -26.77 36.13
C THR A 372 30.34 -26.44 34.91
N THR A 373 30.06 -25.36 34.16
CA THR A 373 30.91 -24.91 33.04
C THR A 373 31.23 -23.41 33.11
N ASN A 374 32.54 -23.10 33.22
CA ASN A 374 33.05 -21.75 33.49
C ASN A 374 32.75 -20.69 32.40
N ILE A 375 32.46 -21.14 31.17
CA ILE A 375 32.17 -20.33 29.97
C ILE A 375 30.94 -19.45 30.19
N ASN A 376 29.93 -20.04 30.80
CA ASN A 376 28.63 -19.43 31.01
C ASN A 376 28.71 -18.20 31.94
N LYS A 377 29.56 -18.26 32.97
CA LYS A 377 29.75 -17.16 33.92
C LYS A 377 30.23 -15.87 33.24
N ILE A 378 31.10 -15.98 32.23
CA ILE A 378 31.67 -14.85 31.48
C ILE A 378 30.56 -14.09 30.74
N GLN A 379 29.64 -14.82 30.09
CA GLN A 379 28.50 -14.20 29.42
C GLN A 379 27.58 -13.45 30.39
N LYS A 380 27.33 -14.01 31.57
CA LYS A 380 26.56 -13.33 32.63
C LYS A 380 27.19 -11.98 33.00
N GLU A 381 28.46 -12.02 33.38
CA GLU A 381 29.18 -10.87 33.91
C GLU A 381 29.30 -9.78 32.85
N TYR A 382 29.57 -10.15 31.59
CA TYR A 382 29.63 -9.20 30.49
C TYR A 382 28.29 -8.48 30.25
N LEU A 383 27.18 -9.21 30.12
CA LEU A 383 25.87 -8.63 29.80
C LEU A 383 25.33 -7.73 30.92
N ILE A 384 25.63 -8.07 32.18
CA ILE A 384 25.31 -7.21 33.35
C ILE A 384 26.18 -5.95 33.34
N ASN A 385 27.51 -6.10 33.15
CA ASN A 385 28.44 -4.96 33.16
C ASN A 385 28.15 -3.94 32.04
N GLN A 386 27.70 -4.39 30.87
CA GLN A 386 27.27 -3.52 29.76
C GLN A 386 25.84 -2.97 29.91
N GLN A 387 25.14 -3.27 31.01
CA GLN A 387 23.72 -2.91 31.22
C GLN A 387 22.78 -3.42 30.11
N ILE A 388 23.16 -4.49 29.42
CA ILE A 388 22.36 -5.16 28.39
C ILE A 388 21.27 -6.01 29.06
N THR A 389 21.53 -6.50 30.27
CA THR A 389 20.56 -7.19 31.13
C THR A 389 20.82 -6.89 32.60
N GLN A 390 19.91 -7.28 33.48
CA GLN A 390 19.99 -7.09 34.94
C GLN A 390 19.69 -8.38 35.69
N GLU A 391 20.18 -8.51 36.93
CA GLU A 391 19.76 -9.60 37.80
C GLU A 391 18.28 -9.42 38.21
N TRP A 392 17.50 -10.49 38.12
CA TRP A 392 16.09 -10.46 38.52
C TRP A 392 16.03 -10.54 40.05
N ASN A 393 15.58 -9.46 40.70
CA ASN A 393 15.34 -9.44 42.14
C ASN A 393 14.14 -10.36 42.51
N GLN A 394 14.03 -10.76 43.77
CA GLN A 394 12.92 -11.61 44.20
C GLN A 394 11.57 -10.87 44.24
N ASP A 395 11.58 -9.54 44.39
CA ASP A 395 10.39 -8.74 44.64
C ASP A 395 9.62 -8.34 43.36
N ASP A 396 10.30 -8.06 42.23
CA ASP A 396 9.69 -7.71 40.94
C ASP A 396 9.63 -8.88 39.94
N ASN A 397 10.01 -10.08 40.39
CA ASN A 397 10.19 -11.28 39.55
C ASN A 397 9.00 -11.54 38.58
N LYS A 398 7.76 -11.43 39.05
CA LYS A 398 6.56 -11.63 38.20
C LYS A 398 6.38 -10.55 37.12
N THR A 399 6.78 -9.31 37.39
CA THR A 399 6.70 -8.20 36.43
C THR A 399 7.68 -8.42 35.29
N HIS A 400 8.93 -8.76 35.60
CA HIS A 400 9.94 -9.08 34.60
C HIS A 400 9.60 -10.35 33.80
N GLN A 401 9.05 -11.38 34.45
CA GLN A 401 8.53 -12.59 33.78
C GLN A 401 7.42 -12.25 32.78
N LYS A 402 6.48 -11.38 33.16
CA LYS A 402 5.41 -10.90 32.28
C LYS A 402 5.97 -10.13 31.08
N GLN A 403 6.82 -9.13 31.31
CA GLN A 403 7.47 -8.35 30.25
C GLN A 403 8.27 -9.23 29.29
N PHE A 404 8.94 -10.26 29.80
CA PHE A 404 9.65 -11.22 28.96
C PHE A 404 8.68 -12.02 28.08
N VAL A 405 7.63 -12.62 28.66
CA VAL A 405 6.63 -13.40 27.90
C VAL A 405 5.87 -12.52 26.89
N GLU A 406 5.63 -11.25 27.21
CA GLU A 406 5.12 -10.22 26.28
C GLU A 406 6.10 -9.97 25.13
N SER A 407 7.39 -9.79 25.42
CA SER A 407 8.42 -9.55 24.39
C SER A 407 8.58 -10.73 23.43
N LEU A 408 8.31 -11.96 23.90
CA LEU A 408 8.29 -13.15 23.07
C LEU A 408 7.11 -13.21 22.10
N ASN A 409 6.05 -12.38 22.25
CA ASN A 409 4.87 -12.33 21.37
C ASN A 409 4.24 -13.72 21.07
N ILE A 410 4.36 -14.67 22.01
CA ILE A 410 3.92 -16.07 21.83
C ILE A 410 2.42 -16.30 22.09
N TYR A 411 1.71 -15.29 22.60
CA TYR A 411 0.28 -15.29 22.87
C TYR A 411 -0.37 -14.11 22.14
N THR A 412 -1.44 -14.38 21.38
CA THR A 412 -2.14 -13.36 20.59
C THR A 412 -3.65 -13.39 20.88
N GLY A 413 -4.40 -12.48 20.22
CA GLY A 413 -5.83 -12.26 20.43
C GLY A 413 -6.14 -11.32 21.61
N ASP A 414 -7.42 -10.98 21.76
CA ASP A 414 -7.92 -10.08 22.80
C ASP A 414 -7.69 -10.63 24.23
N ASP A 415 -7.58 -11.95 24.37
CA ASP A 415 -7.33 -12.64 25.65
C ASP A 415 -5.84 -12.83 25.98
N LYS A 416 -4.91 -12.31 25.16
CA LYS A 416 -3.46 -12.48 25.34
C LYS A 416 -2.99 -12.11 26.75
N ASP A 417 -3.46 -11.01 27.31
CA ASP A 417 -3.04 -10.54 28.64
C ASP A 417 -3.51 -11.51 29.73
N GLN A 418 -4.68 -12.12 29.56
CA GLN A 418 -5.20 -13.16 30.45
C GLN A 418 -4.41 -14.45 30.31
N LYS A 419 -4.05 -14.87 29.09
CA LYS A 419 -3.17 -16.03 28.82
C LYS A 419 -1.79 -15.83 29.47
N ILE A 420 -1.16 -14.68 29.25
CA ILE A 420 0.15 -14.30 29.84
C ILE A 420 0.06 -14.28 31.37
N ASN A 421 -0.93 -13.61 31.95
CA ASN A 421 -1.13 -13.57 33.40
C ASN A 421 -1.37 -14.98 33.97
N LYS A 422 -2.13 -15.85 33.29
CA LYS A 422 -2.36 -17.24 33.72
C LYS A 422 -1.06 -18.05 33.67
N PHE A 423 -0.26 -17.89 32.61
CA PHE A 423 1.02 -18.56 32.45
C PHE A 423 2.02 -18.15 33.56
N VAL A 424 2.25 -16.85 33.75
CA VAL A 424 3.19 -16.29 34.75
C VAL A 424 2.74 -16.57 36.20
N ASN A 425 1.45 -16.78 36.45
CA ASN A 425 0.97 -17.18 37.78
C ASN A 425 0.98 -18.70 38.01
N GLY A 426 0.92 -19.52 36.95
CA GLY A 426 0.99 -20.98 37.04
C GLY A 426 2.40 -21.55 36.99
N GLN A 427 3.40 -20.75 36.62
CA GLN A 427 4.79 -21.15 36.43
C GLN A 427 5.72 -20.20 37.20
N HIS A 428 6.64 -20.74 38.00
CA HIS A 428 7.70 -19.96 38.63
C HIS A 428 8.99 -20.10 37.81
N PHE A 429 9.49 -19.01 37.24
CA PHE A 429 10.83 -18.97 36.67
C PHE A 429 11.82 -19.00 37.85
N THR A 430 12.48 -20.13 38.09
CA THR A 430 13.40 -20.33 39.22
C THR A 430 14.73 -19.63 38.97
N ASN A 431 14.76 -18.30 39.20
CA ASN A 431 15.92 -17.41 38.99
C ASN A 431 16.68 -17.72 37.70
N THR A 432 15.90 -17.96 36.64
CA THR A 432 16.24 -18.03 35.22
C THR A 432 17.31 -19.10 34.85
N THR A 433 17.21 -19.76 33.69
CA THR A 433 18.27 -20.18 32.71
C THR A 433 17.55 -20.54 31.43
N ALA A 434 18.29 -20.53 30.31
CA ALA A 434 18.22 -21.48 29.19
C ALA A 434 17.38 -22.71 29.51
N PHE A 435 16.09 -22.44 29.46
CA PHE A 435 14.99 -23.32 29.31
C PHE A 435 15.15 -24.69 29.98
N ASN A 436 15.14 -24.72 31.31
CA ASN A 436 14.94 -25.97 32.05
C ASN A 436 13.84 -25.79 33.11
N PHE A 437 12.60 -25.90 32.62
CA PHE A 437 11.41 -26.07 33.45
C PHE A 437 11.05 -27.55 33.50
N GLY A 438 10.64 -28.06 34.68
CA GLY A 438 10.14 -29.43 34.74
C GLY A 438 9.69 -29.89 36.13
N SER A 439 8.49 -30.46 36.18
CA SER A 439 8.11 -31.53 37.11
C SER A 439 6.93 -32.40 36.64
N ASN A 440 6.57 -32.34 35.33
CA ASN A 440 5.52 -33.11 34.63
C ASN A 440 4.05 -32.75 34.98
N ALA A 441 3.06 -32.85 34.07
CA ALA A 441 3.10 -33.13 32.62
C ALA A 441 1.89 -32.49 31.88
N SER A 442 2.14 -31.42 31.12
CA SER A 442 1.40 -31.02 29.90
C SER A 442 2.07 -29.77 29.30
N GLU A 443 3.33 -29.95 28.90
CA GLU A 443 4.13 -29.04 28.07
C GLU A 443 4.52 -27.70 28.70
N SER A 444 5.69 -27.69 29.35
CA SER A 444 6.42 -26.46 29.61
C SER A 444 6.89 -25.86 28.27
N LEU A 445 6.30 -24.74 27.86
CA LEU A 445 6.64 -23.95 26.65
C LEU A 445 8.14 -23.63 26.45
N PHE A 446 8.94 -23.86 27.49
CA PHE A 446 10.25 -23.29 27.73
C PHE A 446 11.22 -24.32 28.33
N LYS A 447 11.18 -25.60 27.91
CA LYS A 447 12.32 -26.53 28.10
C LYS A 447 13.08 -26.69 26.77
N VAL A 448 14.35 -26.32 26.72
CA VAL A 448 15.17 -26.25 25.50
C VAL A 448 16.57 -26.72 25.85
N ASP A 449 16.82 -27.97 25.47
CA ASP A 449 18.09 -28.64 25.59
C ASP A 449 18.97 -28.38 24.37
N GLU A 450 18.39 -28.13 23.18
CA GLU A 450 19.08 -27.75 21.94
C GLU A 450 18.33 -26.72 21.08
N ILE A 451 19.02 -26.12 20.09
CA ILE A 451 18.45 -25.09 19.20
C ILE A 451 18.84 -25.35 17.74
N LEU A 452 17.84 -25.28 16.86
CA LEU A 452 18.01 -25.25 15.41
C LEU A 452 17.86 -23.81 14.92
N PHE A 453 18.83 -23.33 14.14
CA PHE A 453 18.84 -22.03 13.50
C PHE A 453 18.63 -22.19 12.00
N PHE A 454 17.60 -21.54 11.47
CA PHE A 454 17.25 -21.53 10.05
C PHE A 454 17.62 -20.17 9.49
N ASP A 455 18.52 -20.16 8.50
CA ASP A 455 18.93 -18.91 7.85
C ASP A 455 17.77 -18.37 7.02
N LYS A 456 17.40 -17.11 7.22
CA LYS A 456 16.25 -16.52 6.51
C LYS A 456 16.46 -16.41 4.99
N THR A 457 17.67 -16.62 4.50
CA THR A 457 18.01 -16.64 3.08
C THR A 457 18.09 -18.06 2.49
N GLN A 458 17.93 -19.12 3.29
CA GLN A 458 18.03 -20.49 2.78
C GLN A 458 16.89 -20.82 1.81
N GLU A 459 17.21 -21.58 0.76
CA GLU A 459 16.20 -22.14 -0.14
C GLU A 459 15.27 -23.10 0.62
N ASN A 460 13.98 -23.11 0.26
CA ASN A 460 12.96 -23.97 0.87
C ASN A 460 12.87 -23.85 2.41
N LEU A 461 13.20 -22.67 2.96
CA LEU A 461 13.14 -22.32 4.39
C LEU A 461 11.85 -22.79 5.08
N ASN A 462 10.71 -22.57 4.42
CA ASN A 462 9.41 -22.85 4.99
C ASN A 462 9.11 -24.35 5.08
N ASP A 463 9.45 -25.12 4.05
CA ASP A 463 9.32 -26.57 4.04
C ASP A 463 10.28 -27.19 5.08
N SER A 464 11.49 -26.64 5.19
CA SER A 464 12.49 -27.00 6.20
C SER A 464 11.96 -26.78 7.63
N ILE A 465 11.32 -25.65 7.89
CA ILE A 465 10.68 -25.36 9.19
C ILE A 465 9.48 -26.30 9.42
N ASN A 466 8.62 -26.46 8.43
CA ASN A 466 7.41 -27.27 8.50
C ASN A 466 7.70 -28.75 8.80
N GLY A 467 8.79 -29.30 8.22
CA GLY A 467 9.29 -30.65 8.49
C GLY A 467 9.98 -30.85 9.84
N VAL A 468 10.06 -29.79 10.66
CA VAL A 468 10.67 -29.77 11.99
C VAL A 468 9.68 -29.41 13.10
N LEU A 469 8.77 -28.45 12.90
CA LEU A 469 7.88 -27.98 13.97
C LEU A 469 7.02 -29.13 14.57
N GLY A 470 7.13 -29.33 15.89
CA GLY A 470 6.38 -30.35 16.63
C GLY A 470 6.90 -31.79 16.53
N GLU A 471 7.85 -32.06 15.65
CA GLU A 471 8.41 -33.41 15.40
C GLU A 471 9.29 -33.91 16.55
N THR A 472 9.53 -35.23 16.64
CA THR A 472 10.50 -35.83 17.57
C THR A 472 11.52 -36.68 16.83
N LYS A 473 12.79 -36.24 16.79
CA LYS A 473 13.89 -36.85 15.99
C LYS A 473 15.22 -36.75 16.74
N THR A 474 16.29 -37.37 16.22
CA THR A 474 17.65 -37.08 16.72
C THR A 474 18.12 -35.71 16.21
N LEU A 475 19.10 -35.09 16.88
CA LEU A 475 19.67 -33.81 16.43
C LEU A 475 20.25 -33.90 15.01
N ASN A 476 20.89 -35.04 14.68
CA ASN A 476 21.46 -35.26 13.35
C ASN A 476 20.39 -35.36 12.27
N ASP A 477 19.27 -36.05 12.55
CA ASP A 477 18.17 -36.19 11.60
C ASP A 477 17.47 -34.84 11.36
N PHE A 478 17.30 -34.01 12.39
CA PHE A 478 16.80 -32.64 12.24
C PHE A 478 17.69 -31.82 11.31
N VAL A 479 19.00 -31.77 11.56
CA VAL A 479 19.97 -31.04 10.74
C VAL A 479 19.98 -31.56 9.30
N ALA A 480 19.99 -32.88 9.11
CA ALA A 480 20.07 -33.51 7.79
C ALA A 480 18.78 -33.36 6.95
N SER A 481 17.61 -33.28 7.59
CA SER A 481 16.31 -33.16 6.89
C SER A 481 15.86 -31.72 6.63
N SER A 482 16.49 -30.72 7.25
CA SER A 482 16.05 -29.32 7.20
C SER A 482 17.14 -28.30 6.85
N ASN A 483 18.40 -28.76 6.72
CA ASN A 483 19.59 -27.91 6.59
C ASN A 483 19.78 -26.87 7.72
N ALA A 484 19.06 -27.01 8.84
CA ALA A 484 19.20 -26.12 9.98
C ALA A 484 20.61 -26.20 10.60
N LEU A 485 21.11 -25.06 11.02
CA LEU A 485 22.39 -24.93 11.73
C LEU A 485 22.20 -25.21 13.22
N THR A 486 23.23 -25.75 13.87
CA THR A 486 23.31 -25.81 15.34
C THR A 486 24.18 -24.66 15.85
N ARG A 487 24.13 -24.40 17.16
CA ARG A 487 24.97 -23.36 17.82
C ARG A 487 26.48 -23.54 17.58
N GLU A 488 26.94 -24.76 17.31
CA GLU A 488 28.34 -25.07 16.97
C GLU A 488 28.69 -24.79 15.50
N LYS A 489 27.70 -24.76 14.59
CA LYS A 489 27.89 -24.69 13.12
C LYS A 489 27.57 -23.32 12.52
N ILE A 490 27.10 -22.37 13.32
CA ILE A 490 26.64 -21.06 12.83
C ILE A 490 27.80 -20.06 12.68
N GLU A 491 28.25 -19.89 11.42
CA GLU A 491 29.39 -19.03 11.08
C GLU A 491 29.03 -17.54 10.99
N ASN A 492 27.78 -17.22 10.65
CA ASN A 492 27.31 -15.86 10.40
C ASN A 492 26.51 -15.33 11.60
N THR A 493 27.14 -14.53 12.48
CA THR A 493 26.53 -14.13 13.76
C THR A 493 26.38 -12.63 13.96
N GLN A 494 26.82 -11.79 13.02
CA GLN A 494 26.82 -10.34 13.15
C GLN A 494 25.66 -9.66 12.39
N ASN A 495 24.66 -9.17 13.14
CA ASN A 495 23.46 -8.46 12.65
C ASN A 495 22.60 -9.26 11.66
N ILE A 496 22.59 -10.59 11.78
CA ILE A 496 21.83 -11.48 10.88
C ILE A 496 20.65 -12.07 11.63
N SER A 497 19.50 -12.15 10.95
CA SER A 497 18.26 -12.68 11.50
C SER A 497 18.04 -14.14 11.09
N TYR A 498 17.76 -14.98 12.07
CA TYR A 498 17.43 -16.39 11.95
C TYR A 498 15.99 -16.62 12.40
N TYR A 499 15.34 -17.67 11.87
CA TYR A 499 14.25 -18.31 12.60
C TYR A 499 14.86 -19.41 13.47
N VAL A 500 14.48 -19.47 14.75
CA VAL A 500 14.96 -20.52 15.65
C VAL A 500 13.84 -21.44 16.07
N VAL A 501 14.12 -22.75 16.08
CA VAL A 501 13.25 -23.77 16.67
C VAL A 501 13.96 -24.36 17.88
N PHE A 502 13.22 -24.41 18.98
CA PHE A 502 13.69 -24.94 20.23
C PHE A 502 13.47 -26.46 20.30
N LEU A 503 14.44 -27.19 20.85
CA LEU A 503 14.43 -28.64 20.99
C LEU A 503 14.47 -29.04 22.47
N THR A 504 13.48 -29.81 22.92
CA THR A 504 13.39 -30.40 24.27
C THR A 504 13.85 -31.86 24.23
N LYS A 505 14.81 -32.27 25.06
CA LYS A 505 15.20 -33.68 25.19
C LYS A 505 14.05 -34.51 25.78
N ASP A 506 13.63 -35.56 25.06
CA ASP A 506 12.54 -36.48 25.46
C ASP A 506 13.10 -37.79 26.03
N LYS A 507 13.74 -38.62 25.19
CA LYS A 507 14.36 -39.90 25.58
C LYS A 507 15.78 -39.98 25.02
N GLU A 508 16.47 -41.10 25.25
CA GLU A 508 17.87 -41.33 24.85
C GLU A 508 18.16 -40.80 23.44
N ASP A 509 18.98 -39.74 23.40
CA ASP A 509 19.44 -38.94 22.26
C ASP A 509 18.40 -38.46 21.22
N THR A 510 17.14 -38.32 21.64
CA THR A 510 16.05 -37.74 20.86
C THR A 510 15.53 -36.45 21.48
N TYR A 511 15.07 -35.55 20.60
CA TYR A 511 14.51 -34.25 20.97
C TYR A 511 13.13 -34.04 20.34
N LYS A 512 12.18 -33.50 21.10
CA LYS A 512 10.93 -32.93 20.60
C LYS A 512 11.16 -31.47 20.21
N ALA A 513 10.81 -31.10 18.99
CA ALA A 513 10.84 -29.72 18.52
C ALA A 513 9.60 -28.95 18.99
N ALA A 514 9.78 -27.65 19.28
CA ALA A 514 8.69 -26.73 19.51
C ALA A 514 7.78 -26.62 18.27
N ASN A 515 6.51 -26.32 18.48
CA ASN A 515 5.51 -26.14 17.41
C ASN A 515 5.49 -24.72 16.81
N ARG A 516 6.52 -23.93 17.05
CA ARG A 516 6.63 -22.52 16.64
C ARG A 516 8.09 -22.11 16.47
N THR A 517 8.34 -21.09 15.67
CA THR A 517 9.66 -20.43 15.60
C THR A 517 9.64 -19.13 16.40
N LEU A 518 10.83 -18.69 16.84
CA LEU A 518 11.07 -17.28 17.18
C LEU A 518 11.91 -16.64 16.08
N ASN A 519 11.72 -15.35 15.81
CA ASN A 519 12.68 -14.57 15.03
C ASN A 519 13.76 -14.04 15.97
N VAL A 520 15.02 -14.32 15.66
CA VAL A 520 16.18 -13.92 16.46
C VAL A 520 17.18 -13.20 15.56
N MET A 521 17.52 -11.97 15.92
CA MET A 521 18.65 -11.25 15.34
C MET A 521 19.88 -11.46 16.21
N LEU A 522 20.89 -12.13 15.66
CA LEU A 522 22.19 -12.32 16.30
C LEU A 522 23.03 -11.06 16.13
N GLN A 523 23.71 -10.65 17.21
CA GLN A 523 24.60 -9.49 17.23
C GLN A 523 25.90 -9.88 17.94
N GLU A 524 27.03 -9.88 17.23
CA GLU A 524 28.32 -10.19 17.84
C GLU A 524 28.78 -9.07 18.76
N ILE A 525 29.33 -9.46 19.91
CA ILE A 525 30.05 -8.59 20.80
C ILE A 525 31.40 -9.25 21.13
N PRO A 526 32.53 -8.65 20.69
CA PRO A 526 33.85 -9.15 21.04
C PRO A 526 34.13 -8.87 22.52
N ILE A 527 34.56 -9.91 23.25
CA ILE A 527 35.12 -9.76 24.59
C ILE A 527 36.64 -9.63 24.45
N VAL A 528 37.19 -8.58 25.08
CA VAL A 528 38.62 -8.53 25.38
C VAL A 528 38.82 -9.28 26.70
N ASP A 529 39.40 -10.48 26.61
CA ASP A 529 39.87 -11.29 27.74
C ASP A 529 40.92 -10.57 28.61
#